data_AF-A0A3B8LBS5-F1
#
_entry.id   AF-A0A3B8LBS5-F1
#
_cell.length_a   1.000
_cell.length_b   1.000
_cell.length_c   1.000
_cell.angle_alpha   90.00
_cell.angle_beta   90.00
_cell.angle_gamma   90.00
#
_symmetry.space_group_name_H-M   'P 1'
#
loop_
_entity.id
_entity.type
_entity.pdbx_description
1 polymer ?
#
loop_
_entity_poly.entity_id
_entity_poly.type
_entity_poly.pdbx_seq_one_letter_code
_entity_poly.pdbx_strand_id
1 'polypeptide(L)'
;MKRSSRFLLGIGSLLLLALSLTSGCAQDLPDINRTQPRALKKTVFRTKNDDGSLREWYFRQTVIEVPYGSGATFVGEQGKIEKIVWEVTEKYLFAHRSREYVKGTDSSAQRPDTGDTPGSAIAAYRVEAHFDIQRAYNPATGEQTNVITENYTDRPWNERKYMRVDFSKNLISDFNFVGSQVSQQPVNFYVPETEVNNKDRAKIGDDYIDLVNKLFIQPEINALYSRYYGRPIPSCWLYTDITKDCLGQTIKIRSSFKLAEDTGYITKQYDNNRMSKFGYFRQTNYAYDRGNGTIEDNTSRVIQRWNIWENERECVQPQLSLSHAKCKVKQIPYYINEQFPEELKEATSKVLDQWNVNFAAVVKSRSGKDQKKVFVFCPNNPVKSGDPEICGKPGLNPQIGDLRYNFVYWVPGPHRSSPLGYGPSAADPVTGEVFNANAFIYGAALDRYSYYATDLVRLVNGDVEGQQLANGQKLLKYFDNMNKLKLTEHAHTHEQLKTGKLTKDLSHLKVIGARLKEKIRDGRASYDWVSSNLKL
;
A
#
# COMPACT_ATOMS: atom_id res chain seq x y z
N MET A 1 61.35 71.05 48.90
CA MET A 1 60.35 72.14 48.76
C MET A 1 59.95 72.25 47.29
N LYS A 2 58.63 72.27 47.03
CA LYS A 2 57.93 72.92 45.89
C LYS A 2 58.45 72.76 44.44
N ARG A 3 57.60 72.09 43.63
CA ARG A 3 57.01 72.48 42.33
C ARG A 3 57.76 73.46 41.41
N SER A 4 57.80 73.08 40.12
CA SER A 4 57.37 73.80 38.88
C SER A 4 58.41 73.61 37.76
N SER A 5 58.13 72.95 36.63
CA SER A 5 57.29 73.27 35.45
C SER A 5 58.23 73.30 34.23
N ARG A 6 58.19 72.27 33.37
CA ARG A 6 57.56 72.22 32.03
C ARG A 6 58.41 72.80 30.88
N PHE A 7 58.52 71.98 29.83
CA PHE A 7 58.63 72.22 28.36
C PHE A 7 59.85 71.46 27.77
N LEU A 8 59.85 70.83 26.60
CA LEU A 8 58.88 70.25 25.65
C LEU A 8 59.75 69.54 24.57
N LEU A 9 59.16 68.63 23.80
CA LEU A 9 59.60 68.08 22.48
C LEU A 9 60.65 66.96 22.41
N GLY A 10 60.30 65.89 21.66
CA GLY A 10 61.26 64.99 21.03
C GLY A 10 60.77 63.55 20.83
N ILE A 11 60.30 63.23 19.62
CA ILE A 11 59.80 61.93 19.13
C ILE A 11 60.91 60.86 19.10
N GLY A 12 60.60 59.59 19.42
CA GLY A 12 61.54 58.46 19.22
C GLY A 12 61.05 57.06 19.65
N SER A 13 60.25 56.44 18.78
CA SER A 13 60.12 54.99 18.46
C SER A 13 60.13 53.90 19.56
N LEU A 14 58.95 53.26 19.69
CA LEU A 14 58.67 51.90 20.17
C LEU A 14 59.32 50.82 19.26
N LEU A 15 59.75 49.71 19.87
CA LEU A 15 59.34 48.35 19.46
C LEU A 15 59.79 47.31 20.52
N LEU A 16 58.91 47.08 21.50
CA LEU A 16 58.91 45.91 22.37
C LEU A 16 58.19 44.78 21.65
N LEU A 17 58.89 43.68 21.40
CA LEU A 17 58.38 42.45 20.81
C LEU A 17 57.47 41.74 21.84
N ALA A 18 56.18 42.03 21.81
CA ALA A 18 55.17 41.25 22.51
C ALA A 18 54.88 39.97 21.70
N LEU A 19 55.33 38.81 22.20
CA LEU A 19 54.81 37.51 21.80
C LEU A 19 53.32 37.46 22.16
N SER A 20 52.48 37.87 21.23
CA SER A 20 51.06 37.58 21.24
C SER A 20 50.89 36.17 20.67
N LEU A 21 50.60 35.22 21.57
CA LEU A 21 49.99 33.95 21.22
C LEU A 21 48.68 34.26 20.51
N THR A 22 48.72 34.36 19.18
CA THR A 22 47.53 34.29 18.36
C THR A 22 47.00 32.86 18.50
N SER A 23 46.07 32.68 19.44
CA SER A 23 45.07 31.63 19.36
C SER A 23 44.36 31.82 18.01
N GLY A 24 44.86 31.14 16.97
CA GLY A 24 44.11 30.96 15.75
C GLY A 24 42.86 30.19 16.14
N CYS A 25 41.73 30.89 16.26
CA CYS A 25 40.43 30.27 16.35
C CYS A 25 40.25 29.46 15.05
N ALA A 26 40.57 28.16 15.10
CA ALA A 26 39.99 27.18 14.20
C ALA A 26 38.48 27.22 14.49
N GLN A 27 37.80 28.10 13.77
CA GLN A 27 36.36 28.22 13.84
C GLN A 27 35.83 26.97 13.16
N ASP A 28 35.38 25.98 13.94
CA ASP A 28 34.75 24.76 13.43
C ASP A 28 33.59 25.18 12.53
N LEU A 29 33.82 25.17 11.22
CA LEU A 29 32.80 25.49 10.24
C LEU A 29 31.73 24.38 10.31
N PRO A 30 30.45 24.74 10.40
CA PRO A 30 29.39 23.75 10.49
C PRO A 30 29.40 22.83 9.26
N ASP A 31 28.96 21.59 9.47
CA ASP A 31 28.88 20.61 8.41
C ASP A 31 27.86 21.04 7.35
N ILE A 32 28.29 21.04 6.09
CA ILE A 32 27.42 21.27 4.93
C ILE A 32 27.01 19.91 4.40
N ASN A 33 25.76 19.52 4.63
CA ASN A 33 25.24 18.25 4.13
C ASN A 33 24.72 18.39 2.69
N ARG A 34 25.35 17.68 1.74
CA ARG A 34 24.95 17.60 0.32
C ARG A 34 24.37 16.23 -0.07
N THR A 35 24.08 15.36 0.89
CA THR A 35 23.44 14.08 0.60
C THR A 35 22.03 14.30 0.05
N GLN A 36 21.59 13.42 -0.83
CA GLN A 36 20.26 13.49 -1.39
C GLN A 36 19.28 12.66 -0.55
N PRO A 37 17.97 12.93 -0.66
CA PRO A 37 16.95 12.12 0.02
C PRO A 37 17.02 10.63 -0.37
N ARG A 38 16.30 9.79 0.39
CA ARG A 38 16.18 8.33 0.14
C ARG A 38 17.49 7.54 0.21
N ALA A 39 18.48 8.01 0.97
CA ALA A 39 19.62 7.18 1.34
C ALA A 39 19.18 6.09 2.33
N LEU A 40 19.24 4.83 1.89
CA LEU A 40 18.86 3.66 2.68
C LEU A 40 20.11 2.93 3.14
N LYS A 41 20.17 2.54 4.41
CA LYS A 41 21.23 1.65 4.90
C LYS A 41 20.98 0.25 4.34
N LYS A 42 22.02 -0.35 3.74
CA LYS A 42 21.93 -1.73 3.24
C LYS A 42 21.63 -2.75 4.34
N THR A 43 21.99 -2.44 5.58
CA THR A 43 21.74 -3.30 6.74
C THR A 43 20.26 -3.59 6.96
N VAL A 44 19.35 -2.73 6.48
CA VAL A 44 17.89 -3.00 6.46
C VAL A 44 17.57 -4.26 5.65
N PHE A 45 18.29 -4.48 4.56
CA PHE A 45 18.05 -5.54 3.56
C PHE A 45 19.02 -6.72 3.68
N ARG A 46 19.66 -6.91 4.84
CA ARG A 46 20.55 -8.08 5.07
C ARG A 46 19.74 -9.38 5.04
N THR A 47 20.32 -10.40 4.41
CA THR A 47 19.71 -11.75 4.29
C THR A 47 19.76 -12.55 5.60
N LYS A 48 20.80 -12.33 6.42
CA LYS A 48 21.01 -13.04 7.69
C LYS A 48 21.06 -12.08 8.87
N ASN A 49 20.65 -12.57 10.03
CA ASN A 49 20.89 -11.95 11.32
C ASN A 49 22.35 -12.12 11.73
N ASP A 50 22.75 -11.43 12.80
CA ASP A 50 24.13 -11.44 13.30
C ASP A 50 24.53 -12.82 13.87
N ASP A 51 23.56 -13.68 14.22
CA ASP A 51 23.74 -15.07 14.64
C ASP A 51 23.83 -16.09 13.47
N GLY A 52 23.72 -15.62 12.23
CA GLY A 52 23.76 -16.44 11.02
C GLY A 52 22.42 -17.03 10.57
N SER A 53 21.34 -16.88 11.35
CA SER A 53 19.98 -17.27 10.96
C SER A 53 19.44 -16.38 9.83
N LEU A 54 18.46 -16.85 9.06
CA LEU A 54 17.81 -16.02 8.04
C LEU A 54 17.02 -14.88 8.69
N ARG A 55 17.17 -13.66 8.15
CA ARG A 55 16.36 -12.50 8.55
C ARG A 55 15.09 -12.46 7.72
N GLU A 56 14.12 -13.27 8.12
CA GLU A 56 12.87 -13.44 7.38
C GLU A 56 11.89 -12.27 7.58
N TRP A 57 11.11 -11.97 6.54
CA TRP A 57 10.05 -10.98 6.54
C TRP A 57 8.75 -11.61 6.06
N TYR A 58 7.64 -11.36 6.74
CA TYR A 58 6.31 -11.61 6.20
C TYR A 58 6.00 -10.60 5.10
N PHE A 59 5.54 -11.09 3.96
CA PHE A 59 5.11 -10.28 2.83
C PHE A 59 3.63 -10.55 2.52
N ARG A 60 2.84 -9.48 2.42
CA ARG A 60 1.49 -9.51 1.83
C ARG A 60 1.24 -8.28 0.99
N GLN A 61 0.40 -8.48 -0.02
CA GLN A 61 -0.17 -7.40 -0.78
C GLN A 61 -1.68 -7.29 -0.52
N THR A 62 -2.17 -6.05 -0.50
CA THR A 62 -3.58 -5.73 -0.28
C THR A 62 -4.03 -4.70 -1.30
N VAL A 63 -5.17 -4.92 -1.94
CA VAL A 63 -5.80 -3.92 -2.81
C VAL A 63 -6.43 -2.85 -1.93
N ILE A 64 -6.00 -1.59 -2.09
CA ILE A 64 -6.43 -0.47 -1.24
C ILE A 64 -7.31 0.54 -1.98
N GLU A 65 -7.30 0.53 -3.31
CA GLU A 65 -8.11 1.42 -4.14
C GLU A 65 -8.48 0.73 -5.45
N VAL A 66 -9.76 0.77 -5.80
CA VAL A 66 -10.31 0.20 -7.04
C VAL A 66 -11.33 1.18 -7.63
N PRO A 67 -11.25 1.53 -8.93
CA PRO A 67 -12.28 2.32 -9.58
C PRO A 67 -13.56 1.49 -9.78
N TYR A 68 -14.72 2.13 -9.64
CA TYR A 68 -16.02 1.43 -9.76
C TYR A 68 -16.21 0.68 -11.09
N GLY A 69 -15.60 1.17 -12.18
CA GLY A 69 -15.65 0.52 -13.50
C GLY A 69 -15.03 -0.89 -13.52
N SER A 70 -14.17 -1.20 -12.56
CA SER A 70 -13.53 -2.51 -12.39
C SER A 70 -14.32 -3.40 -11.43
N GLY A 71 -14.66 -4.59 -11.90
CA GLY A 71 -15.15 -5.74 -11.14
C GLY A 71 -14.15 -6.90 -11.12
N ALA A 72 -12.92 -6.70 -11.60
CA ALA A 72 -11.86 -7.72 -11.56
C ALA A 72 -11.33 -7.97 -10.13
N THR A 73 -11.52 -7.00 -9.24
CA THR A 73 -11.03 -7.00 -7.85
C THR A 73 -11.90 -6.06 -7.00
N PHE A 74 -11.60 -5.95 -5.72
CA PHE A 74 -12.27 -5.09 -4.75
C PHE A 74 -11.30 -4.65 -3.65
N VAL A 75 -11.59 -3.51 -3.00
CA VAL A 75 -10.79 -3.03 -1.86
C VAL A 75 -10.83 -4.07 -0.73
N GLY A 76 -9.67 -4.37 -0.17
CA GLY A 76 -9.49 -5.36 0.88
C GLY A 76 -9.10 -6.74 0.37
N GLU A 77 -9.11 -7.00 -0.95
CA GLU A 77 -8.60 -8.24 -1.50
C GLU A 77 -7.10 -8.42 -1.14
N GLN A 78 -6.76 -9.60 -0.64
CA GLN A 78 -5.46 -9.89 -0.02
C GLN A 78 -4.82 -11.14 -0.60
N GLY A 79 -3.49 -11.07 -0.79
CA GLY A 79 -2.69 -12.17 -1.33
C GLY A 79 -2.36 -13.16 -0.23
N LYS A 80 -1.80 -14.32 -0.62
CA LYS A 80 -1.24 -15.26 0.36
C LYS A 80 -0.07 -14.61 1.10
N ILE A 81 0.10 -14.98 2.36
CA ILE A 81 1.30 -14.61 3.12
C ILE A 81 2.46 -15.46 2.64
N GLU A 82 3.58 -14.80 2.35
CA GLU A 82 4.87 -15.43 2.09
C GLU A 82 5.89 -14.99 3.15
N LYS A 83 6.91 -15.82 3.38
CA LYS A 83 8.12 -15.41 4.08
C LYS A 83 9.21 -15.15 3.04
N ILE A 84 9.90 -14.02 3.16
CA ILE A 84 10.96 -13.61 2.24
C ILE A 84 12.25 -13.27 2.95
N VAL A 85 13.34 -13.33 2.19
CA VAL A 85 14.61 -12.70 2.52
C VAL A 85 14.97 -11.71 1.41
N TRP A 86 15.67 -10.65 1.78
CA TRP A 86 16.15 -9.66 0.82
C TRP A 86 17.50 -10.09 0.24
N GLU A 87 17.68 -9.83 -1.05
CA GLU A 87 18.97 -9.91 -1.75
C GLU A 87 19.28 -8.56 -2.40
N VAL A 88 20.45 -8.01 -2.09
CA VAL A 88 20.94 -6.76 -2.69
C VAL A 88 21.94 -7.11 -3.79
N THR A 89 21.56 -6.82 -5.03
CA THR A 89 22.46 -6.89 -6.19
C THR A 89 22.84 -5.48 -6.64
N GLU A 90 23.75 -5.37 -7.62
CA GLU A 90 24.20 -4.07 -8.13
C GLU A 90 23.06 -3.23 -8.76
N LYS A 91 22.08 -3.88 -9.39
CA LYS A 91 21.01 -3.21 -10.15
C LYS A 91 19.61 -3.44 -9.60
N TYR A 92 19.44 -4.43 -8.72
CA TYR A 92 18.14 -4.85 -8.22
C TYR A 92 18.18 -5.22 -6.74
N LEU A 93 17.10 -4.87 -6.04
CA LEU A 93 16.75 -5.39 -4.73
C LEU A 93 15.64 -6.41 -4.93
N PHE A 94 15.93 -7.68 -4.61
CA PHE A 94 14.98 -8.77 -4.73
C PHE A 94 14.45 -9.19 -3.36
N ALA A 95 13.16 -9.56 -3.31
CA ALA A 95 12.57 -10.32 -2.23
C ALA A 95 12.36 -11.76 -2.69
N HIS A 96 13.14 -12.68 -2.16
CA HIS A 96 13.08 -14.10 -2.48
C HIS A 96 12.30 -14.85 -1.41
N ARG A 97 11.48 -15.82 -1.81
CA ARG A 97 10.85 -16.73 -0.85
C ARG A 97 11.94 -17.40 0.00
N SER A 98 11.82 -17.34 1.32
CA SER A 98 12.83 -17.85 2.26
C SER A 98 12.88 -19.38 2.35
N ARG A 99 11.91 -20.06 1.74
CA ARG A 99 11.72 -21.51 1.75
C ARG A 99 11.35 -22.02 0.37
N GLU A 100 11.62 -23.30 0.15
CA GLU A 100 11.09 -24.02 -1.01
C GLU A 100 9.56 -24.08 -0.93
N TYR A 101 8.90 -23.98 -2.10
CA TYR A 101 7.44 -24.10 -2.15
C TYR A 101 7.00 -25.55 -1.88
N VAL A 102 7.71 -26.51 -2.49
CA VAL A 102 7.63 -27.94 -2.20
C VAL A 102 8.95 -28.35 -1.55
N LYS A 103 8.89 -28.77 -0.29
CA LYS A 103 10.10 -29.13 0.47
C LYS A 103 10.85 -30.30 -0.17
N GLY A 104 12.17 -30.18 -0.32
CA GLY A 104 13.06 -31.19 -0.89
C GLY A 104 13.20 -31.12 -2.41
N THR A 105 12.87 -30.00 -3.07
CA THR A 105 12.89 -29.89 -4.54
C THR A 105 13.99 -28.97 -5.06
N ASP A 106 13.97 -27.69 -4.65
CA ASP A 106 14.83 -26.66 -5.25
C ASP A 106 16.32 -26.93 -5.00
N SER A 107 16.69 -27.31 -3.77
CA SER A 107 18.07 -27.67 -3.38
C SER A 107 18.67 -28.82 -4.20
N SER A 108 17.85 -29.79 -4.61
CA SER A 108 18.29 -30.91 -5.46
C SER A 108 18.47 -30.52 -6.93
N ALA A 109 17.82 -29.44 -7.36
CA ALA A 109 17.92 -28.89 -8.71
C ALA A 109 19.05 -27.85 -8.84
N GLN A 110 19.65 -27.42 -7.73
CA GLN A 110 20.80 -26.52 -7.75
C GLN A 110 22.01 -27.21 -8.37
N ARG A 111 22.67 -26.49 -9.28
CA ARG A 111 23.90 -26.97 -9.87
C ARG A 111 25.02 -26.91 -8.82
N PRO A 112 25.92 -27.92 -8.77
CA PRO A 112 27.11 -27.84 -7.94
C PRO A 112 27.93 -26.59 -8.27
N ASP A 113 28.51 -25.98 -7.23
CA ASP A 113 29.47 -24.87 -7.32
C ASP A 113 28.95 -23.55 -7.96
N THR A 114 27.63 -23.38 -8.13
CA THR A 114 27.04 -22.14 -8.67
C THR A 114 26.54 -21.16 -7.61
N GLY A 115 26.73 -21.47 -6.32
CA GLY A 115 26.22 -20.70 -5.19
C GLY A 115 24.74 -20.99 -4.86
N ASP A 116 24.32 -20.59 -3.65
CA ASP A 116 22.92 -20.68 -3.23
C ASP A 116 22.07 -19.79 -4.14
N THR A 117 21.19 -20.38 -4.94
CA THR A 117 20.16 -19.58 -5.63
C THR A 117 19.05 -19.33 -4.62
N PRO A 118 18.78 -18.07 -4.23
CA PRO A 118 17.64 -17.77 -3.38
C PRO A 118 16.36 -18.30 -4.05
N GLY A 119 15.38 -18.74 -3.25
CA GLY A 119 14.10 -19.24 -3.77
C GLY A 119 13.42 -18.23 -4.71
N SER A 120 12.33 -18.60 -5.40
CA SER A 120 11.69 -17.71 -6.40
C SER A 120 11.51 -16.27 -5.91
N ALA A 121 11.96 -15.29 -6.70
CA ALA A 121 11.72 -13.88 -6.43
C ALA A 121 10.22 -13.59 -6.54
N ILE A 122 9.66 -12.87 -5.56
CA ILE A 122 8.25 -12.48 -5.53
C ILE A 122 8.03 -10.96 -5.42
N ALA A 123 9.11 -10.20 -5.22
CA ALA A 123 9.15 -8.77 -5.51
C ALA A 123 10.55 -8.37 -5.99
N ALA A 124 10.61 -7.33 -6.82
CA ALA A 124 11.87 -6.81 -7.34
C ALA A 124 11.78 -5.30 -7.58
N TYR A 125 12.80 -4.56 -7.13
CA TYR A 125 12.90 -3.11 -7.25
C TYR A 125 14.26 -2.72 -7.83
N ARG A 126 14.30 -1.64 -8.63
CA ARG A 126 15.56 -1.19 -9.24
C ARG A 126 16.41 -0.44 -8.21
N VAL A 127 17.69 -0.75 -8.15
CA VAL A 127 18.68 0.05 -7.42
C VAL A 127 19.16 1.18 -8.31
N GLU A 128 19.02 2.41 -7.84
CA GLU A 128 19.47 3.61 -8.53
C GLU A 128 20.99 3.78 -8.38
N ALA A 129 21.51 3.58 -7.17
CA ALA A 129 22.94 3.65 -6.89
C ALA A 129 23.32 3.04 -5.54
N HIS A 130 24.60 2.71 -5.41
CA HIS A 130 25.26 2.35 -4.14
C HIS A 130 26.31 3.41 -3.80
N PHE A 131 26.34 3.88 -2.56
CA PHE A 131 27.23 4.97 -2.13
C PHE A 131 27.55 4.91 -0.65
N ASP A 132 28.57 5.66 -0.26
CA ASP A 132 28.87 5.98 1.13
C ASP A 132 28.55 7.43 1.43
N ILE A 133 28.14 7.70 2.67
CA ILE A 133 28.01 9.06 3.17
C ILE A 133 29.24 9.34 4.01
N GLN A 134 30.10 10.23 3.53
CA GLN A 134 31.36 10.59 4.19
C GLN A 134 31.71 12.06 3.97
N ARG A 135 32.66 12.59 4.74
CA ARG A 135 33.24 13.91 4.48
C ARG A 135 33.98 13.89 3.16
N ALA A 136 33.74 14.89 2.31
CA ALA A 136 34.54 15.10 1.11
C ALA A 136 35.97 15.40 1.51
N TYR A 137 36.93 14.87 0.77
CA TYR A 137 38.36 15.05 1.04
C TYR A 137 39.09 15.38 -0.25
N ASN A 138 40.28 15.98 -0.12
CA ASN A 138 41.17 16.18 -1.25
C ASN A 138 41.82 14.83 -1.63
N PRO A 139 41.58 14.27 -2.83
CA PRO A 139 42.12 12.96 -3.21
C PRO A 139 43.65 12.88 -3.21
N ALA A 140 44.35 14.02 -3.36
CA ALA A 140 45.81 14.07 -3.39
C ALA A 140 46.43 14.09 -1.98
N THR A 141 45.75 14.63 -0.97
CA THR A 141 46.30 14.82 0.38
C THR A 141 45.56 14.06 1.48
N GLY A 142 44.33 13.59 1.23
CA GLY A 142 43.47 12.95 2.22
C GLY A 142 42.79 13.92 3.21
N GLU A 143 43.06 15.23 3.12
CA GLU A 143 42.50 16.22 4.04
C GLU A 143 40.98 16.35 3.86
N GLN A 144 40.23 16.16 4.95
CA GLN A 144 38.78 16.23 4.97
C GLN A 144 38.27 17.67 5.02
N THR A 145 37.16 17.92 4.35
CA THR A 145 36.44 19.18 4.36
C THR A 145 35.22 19.11 5.30
N ASN A 146 34.59 20.26 5.56
CA ASN A 146 33.32 20.33 6.30
C ASN A 146 32.09 19.91 5.45
N VAL A 147 32.28 19.39 4.24
CA VAL A 147 31.16 19.01 3.35
C VAL A 147 30.92 17.50 3.43
N ILE A 148 29.70 17.09 3.79
CA ILE A 148 29.28 15.68 3.74
C ILE A 148 28.70 15.40 2.36
N THR A 149 29.18 14.35 1.69
CA THR A 149 28.80 14.01 0.32
C THR A 149 28.56 12.51 0.14
N GLU A 150 27.94 12.16 -0.98
CA GLU A 150 27.74 10.77 -1.42
C GLU A 150 28.92 10.34 -2.28
N ASN A 151 29.70 9.37 -1.80
CA ASN A 151 30.83 8.81 -2.53
C ASN A 151 30.42 7.54 -3.29
N TYR A 152 30.70 7.52 -4.59
CA TYR A 152 30.31 6.46 -5.52
C TYR A 152 31.52 5.69 -6.11
N THR A 153 32.74 5.90 -5.61
CA THR A 153 33.96 5.48 -6.31
C THR A 153 34.97 4.76 -5.42
N ASP A 154 35.06 5.11 -4.13
CA ASP A 154 36.20 4.71 -3.29
C ASP A 154 36.18 3.21 -2.95
N ARG A 155 34.98 2.63 -2.90
CA ARG A 155 34.79 1.20 -2.61
C ARG A 155 33.95 0.53 -3.69
N PRO A 156 34.11 -0.78 -3.95
CA PRO A 156 33.19 -1.55 -4.77
C PRO A 156 31.73 -1.41 -4.30
N TRP A 157 30.77 -1.54 -5.21
CA TRP A 157 29.36 -1.27 -4.91
C TRP A 157 28.85 -2.08 -3.73
N ASN A 158 29.28 -3.34 -3.56
CA ASN A 158 28.84 -4.28 -2.53
C ASN A 158 29.31 -3.89 -1.12
N GLU A 159 30.48 -3.25 -1.00
CA GLU A 159 31.07 -2.84 0.29
C GLU A 159 30.55 -1.49 0.82
N ARG A 160 29.87 -0.72 -0.04
CA ARG A 160 29.26 0.57 0.32
C ARG A 160 28.09 0.37 1.27
N LYS A 161 27.94 1.29 2.24
CA LYS A 161 26.96 1.17 3.34
C LYS A 161 25.55 1.58 2.96
N TYR A 162 25.40 2.44 1.96
CA TYR A 162 24.12 2.98 1.54
C TYR A 162 23.76 2.58 0.11
N MET A 163 22.46 2.61 -0.17
CA MET A 163 21.89 2.46 -1.50
C MET A 163 20.67 3.35 -1.65
N ARG A 164 20.29 3.62 -2.89
CA ARG A 164 19.02 4.25 -3.23
C ARG A 164 18.23 3.32 -4.13
N VAL A 165 16.96 3.11 -3.79
CA VAL A 165 16.07 2.17 -4.46
C VAL A 165 14.88 2.93 -5.02
N ASP A 166 14.53 2.58 -6.26
CA ASP A 166 13.34 3.05 -6.94
C ASP A 166 12.18 2.11 -6.61
N PHE A 167 11.40 2.49 -5.60
CA PHE A 167 10.20 1.77 -5.17
C PHE A 167 8.94 2.15 -5.97
N SER A 168 9.06 2.92 -7.05
CA SER A 168 7.89 3.42 -7.78
C SER A 168 7.08 2.32 -8.47
N LYS A 169 7.72 1.18 -8.75
CA LYS A 169 7.09 -0.02 -9.30
C LYS A 169 7.74 -1.28 -8.74
N ASN A 170 6.93 -2.31 -8.50
CA ASN A 170 7.40 -3.67 -8.38
C ASN A 170 7.53 -4.26 -9.80
N LEU A 171 8.70 -4.79 -10.13
CA LEU A 171 8.96 -5.37 -11.46
C LEU A 171 8.32 -6.76 -11.62
N ILE A 172 7.96 -7.41 -10.52
CA ILE A 172 7.21 -8.67 -10.51
C ILE A 172 5.74 -8.32 -10.33
N SER A 173 4.93 -8.63 -11.34
CA SER A 173 3.49 -8.29 -11.40
C SER A 173 2.56 -9.50 -11.33
N ASP A 174 3.10 -10.70 -11.10
CA ASP A 174 2.30 -11.90 -10.89
C ASP A 174 1.89 -11.99 -9.42
N PHE A 175 0.61 -11.71 -9.15
CA PHE A 175 0.10 -11.63 -7.78
C PHE A 175 -1.01 -12.64 -7.56
N ASN A 176 -0.94 -13.37 -6.45
CA ASN A 176 -1.92 -14.40 -6.06
C ASN A 176 -3.23 -13.79 -5.50
N PHE A 177 -4.03 -13.13 -6.35
CA PHE A 177 -5.38 -12.62 -6.06
C PHE A 177 -6.40 -13.21 -7.05
N VAL A 178 -7.71 -13.07 -6.80
CA VAL A 178 -8.78 -13.34 -7.80
C VAL A 178 -8.56 -12.49 -9.05
N GLY A 179 -8.07 -11.25 -8.87
CA GLY A 179 -7.64 -10.39 -9.98
C GLY A 179 -6.44 -10.89 -10.81
N SER A 180 -5.81 -12.02 -10.46
CA SER A 180 -4.73 -12.64 -11.26
C SER A 180 -5.20 -13.18 -12.61
N GLN A 181 -6.51 -13.37 -12.79
CA GLN A 181 -7.10 -13.90 -14.02
C GLN A 181 -7.09 -12.89 -15.18
N VAL A 182 -6.68 -11.65 -14.93
CA VAL A 182 -6.61 -10.57 -15.93
C VAL A 182 -5.17 -10.13 -16.12
N SER A 183 -4.82 -9.69 -17.32
CA SER A 183 -3.47 -9.19 -17.64
C SER A 183 -3.17 -7.92 -16.83
N GLN A 184 -1.99 -7.89 -16.19
CA GLN A 184 -1.57 -6.82 -15.29
C GLN A 184 -0.24 -6.24 -15.74
N GLN A 185 -0.11 -4.92 -15.65
CA GLN A 185 1.13 -4.21 -15.92
C GLN A 185 1.43 -3.23 -14.79
N PRO A 186 2.66 -3.21 -14.24
CA PRO A 186 3.03 -2.25 -13.21
C PRO A 186 3.09 -0.83 -13.79
N VAL A 187 2.57 0.13 -13.04
CA VAL A 187 2.59 1.56 -13.38
C VAL A 187 3.48 2.28 -12.38
N ASN A 188 4.36 3.15 -12.87
CA ASN A 188 5.18 3.99 -12.00
C ASN A 188 4.27 4.87 -11.13
N PHE A 189 4.42 4.73 -9.82
CA PHE A 189 3.73 5.56 -8.85
C PHE A 189 4.71 5.98 -7.78
N TYR A 190 4.87 7.28 -7.61
CA TYR A 190 5.80 7.83 -6.64
C TYR A 190 5.18 9.01 -5.93
N VAL A 191 5.33 9.04 -4.61
CA VAL A 191 4.92 10.16 -3.76
C VAL A 191 6.16 11.00 -3.47
N PRO A 192 6.19 12.28 -3.87
CA PRO A 192 7.33 13.17 -3.63
C PRO A 192 7.73 13.26 -2.16
N GLU A 193 9.02 13.43 -1.88
CA GLU A 193 9.57 13.55 -0.53
C GLU A 193 8.99 14.76 0.23
N THR A 194 8.52 15.78 -0.48
CA THR A 194 7.87 16.97 0.08
C THR A 194 6.49 16.68 0.67
N GLU A 195 5.83 15.60 0.26
CA GLU A 195 4.51 15.20 0.73
C GLU A 195 4.59 14.33 2.00
N VAL A 196 5.09 14.92 3.09
CA VAL A 196 5.37 14.21 4.34
C VAL A 196 4.14 13.54 4.99
N ASN A 197 2.94 14.08 4.75
CA ASN A 197 1.68 13.60 5.33
C ASN A 197 0.91 12.63 4.42
N ASN A 198 1.42 12.33 3.23
CA ASN A 198 0.74 11.43 2.31
C ASN A 198 0.82 9.97 2.81
N LYS A 199 -0.34 9.33 2.96
CA LYS A 199 -0.49 7.97 3.52
C LYS A 199 0.05 6.87 2.60
N ASP A 200 0.24 7.18 1.32
CA ASP A 200 0.80 6.29 0.30
C ASP A 200 2.32 6.47 0.15
N ARG A 201 2.94 7.38 0.92
CA ARG A 201 4.39 7.56 0.95
C ARG A 201 5.08 6.29 1.45
N ALA A 202 6.12 5.86 0.73
CA ALA A 202 6.94 4.72 1.13
C ALA A 202 7.55 4.92 2.53
N LYS A 203 7.46 3.90 3.37
CA LYS A 203 8.08 3.87 4.71
C LYS A 203 9.03 2.70 4.76
N ILE A 204 10.31 2.98 4.95
CA ILE A 204 11.37 1.95 5.03
C ILE A 204 11.95 2.01 6.44
N GLY A 205 11.68 0.97 7.24
CA GLY A 205 12.20 0.80 8.59
C GLY A 205 12.95 -0.52 8.74
N ASP A 206 13.63 -0.68 9.88
CA ASP A 206 14.39 -1.90 10.19
C ASP A 206 13.49 -3.11 10.48
N ASP A 207 12.25 -2.90 10.89
CA ASP A 207 11.29 -3.93 11.28
C ASP A 207 10.04 -3.96 10.38
N TYR A 208 9.82 -2.91 9.59
CA TYR A 208 8.64 -2.78 8.75
C TYR A 208 8.91 -1.93 7.50
N ILE A 209 8.42 -2.41 6.35
CA ILE A 209 8.47 -1.72 5.06
C ILE A 209 7.05 -1.66 4.49
N ASP A 210 6.63 -0.47 4.07
CA ASP A 210 5.32 -0.17 3.48
C ASP A 210 5.51 0.53 2.14
N LEU A 211 5.06 -0.11 1.08
CA LEU A 211 5.16 0.39 -0.29
C LEU A 211 3.79 0.38 -0.94
N VAL A 212 3.42 1.49 -1.57
CA VAL A 212 2.21 1.56 -2.40
C VAL A 212 2.64 1.61 -3.87
N ASN A 213 2.10 0.70 -4.68
CA ASN A 213 2.32 0.66 -6.11
C ASN A 213 0.97 0.70 -6.85
N LYS A 214 1.00 1.09 -8.13
CA LYS A 214 -0.16 1.04 -9.02
C LYS A 214 0.00 -0.08 -10.03
N LEU A 215 -1.11 -0.78 -10.30
CA LEU A 215 -1.20 -1.73 -11.41
C LEU A 215 -2.26 -1.28 -12.39
N PHE A 216 -1.98 -1.47 -13.66
CA PHE A 216 -2.94 -1.35 -14.74
C PHE A 216 -3.47 -2.73 -15.09
N ILE A 217 -4.78 -2.91 -14.92
CA ILE A 217 -5.50 -4.13 -15.25
C ILE A 217 -6.13 -3.98 -16.63
N GLN A 218 -5.83 -4.89 -17.54
CA GLN A 218 -6.40 -4.92 -18.88
C GLN A 218 -7.68 -5.78 -18.91
N PRO A 219 -8.66 -5.45 -19.78
CA PRO A 219 -9.83 -6.30 -20.00
C PRO A 219 -9.41 -7.69 -20.49
N GLU A 220 -10.07 -8.74 -19.98
CA GLU A 220 -9.85 -10.11 -20.42
C GLU A 220 -10.25 -10.27 -21.90
N ILE A 221 -9.52 -11.11 -22.63
CA ILE A 221 -9.86 -11.52 -24.00
C ILE A 221 -10.53 -12.88 -23.93
N ASN A 222 -11.75 -13.00 -24.46
CA ASN A 222 -12.43 -14.27 -24.53
C ASN A 222 -11.81 -15.15 -25.63
N ALA A 223 -11.08 -16.19 -25.23
CA ALA A 223 -10.35 -17.06 -26.15
C ALA A 223 -11.27 -17.79 -27.15
N LEU A 224 -12.44 -18.26 -26.71
CA LEU A 224 -13.38 -19.00 -27.54
C LEU A 224 -13.94 -18.12 -28.67
N TYR A 225 -14.46 -16.95 -28.33
CA TYR A 225 -15.00 -16.02 -29.31
C TYR A 225 -13.90 -15.38 -30.16
N SER A 226 -12.72 -15.14 -29.60
CA SER A 226 -11.58 -14.64 -30.38
C SER A 226 -11.17 -15.62 -31.48
N ARG A 227 -11.16 -16.92 -31.15
CA ARG A 227 -10.92 -17.99 -32.12
C ARG A 227 -12.04 -18.07 -33.18
N TYR A 228 -13.30 -17.93 -32.76
CA TYR A 228 -14.46 -17.98 -33.67
C TYR A 228 -14.49 -16.79 -34.65
N TYR A 229 -14.21 -15.58 -34.18
CA TYR A 229 -14.29 -14.36 -34.98
C TYR A 229 -12.97 -13.94 -35.64
N GLY A 230 -11.87 -14.67 -35.41
CA GLY A 230 -10.55 -14.37 -36.00
C GLY A 230 -9.94 -13.04 -35.57
N ARG A 231 -10.40 -12.44 -34.48
CA ARG A 231 -9.90 -11.19 -33.91
C ARG A 231 -10.07 -11.20 -32.39
N PRO A 232 -9.25 -10.47 -31.61
CA PRO A 232 -9.42 -10.38 -30.16
C PRO A 232 -10.82 -9.86 -29.81
N ILE A 233 -11.58 -10.65 -29.05
CA ILE A 233 -12.88 -10.26 -28.51
C ILE A 233 -12.73 -10.04 -27.00
N PRO A 234 -12.73 -8.78 -26.54
CA PRO A 234 -12.77 -8.48 -25.12
C PRO A 234 -14.00 -9.09 -24.46
N SER A 235 -13.83 -9.75 -23.32
CA SER A 235 -14.93 -10.26 -22.49
C SER A 235 -15.92 -9.14 -22.14
N CYS A 236 -15.43 -7.90 -22.05
CA CYS A 236 -16.25 -6.73 -21.76
C CYS A 236 -17.32 -6.43 -22.84
N TRP A 237 -17.19 -6.95 -24.07
CA TRP A 237 -18.17 -6.78 -25.16
C TRP A 237 -19.32 -7.79 -25.12
N LEU A 238 -19.12 -8.92 -24.47
CA LEU A 238 -19.99 -10.09 -24.61
C LEU A 238 -21.03 -10.14 -23.50
N TYR A 239 -20.57 -10.09 -22.25
CA TYR A 239 -21.36 -10.05 -21.02
C TYR A 239 -20.41 -9.64 -19.92
N THR A 240 -20.79 -8.79 -18.96
CA THR A 240 -19.81 -8.46 -17.92
C THR A 240 -20.47 -8.17 -16.60
N ASP A 241 -20.06 -8.95 -15.60
CA ASP A 241 -19.95 -8.55 -14.21
C ASP A 241 -18.53 -8.02 -13.90
N ILE A 242 -17.55 -8.22 -14.80
CA ILE A 242 -16.12 -7.97 -14.57
C ILE A 242 -15.66 -6.54 -14.96
N THR A 243 -16.02 -5.94 -16.10
CA THR A 243 -15.70 -4.52 -16.39
C THR A 243 -16.78 -3.85 -17.25
N LYS A 244 -17.34 -2.71 -16.80
CA LYS A 244 -18.33 -1.95 -17.62
C LYS A 244 -17.61 -1.02 -18.59
N ASP A 245 -16.38 -0.69 -18.23
CA ASP A 245 -15.43 -0.01 -19.06
C ASP A 245 -14.58 -1.06 -19.80
N CYS A 246 -14.51 -0.93 -21.13
CA CYS A 246 -13.61 -1.73 -21.96
C CYS A 246 -12.20 -1.13 -22.06
N LEU A 247 -11.93 -0.05 -21.33
CA LEU A 247 -10.59 0.46 -21.08
C LEU A 247 -9.98 -0.22 -19.86
N GLY A 248 -8.65 -0.38 -19.88
CA GLY A 248 -7.94 -0.86 -18.70
C GLY A 248 -8.05 0.10 -17.51
N GLN A 249 -8.01 -0.44 -16.31
CA GLN A 249 -8.29 0.28 -15.07
C GLN A 249 -7.05 0.24 -14.17
N THR A 250 -6.77 1.35 -13.49
CA THR A 250 -5.65 1.42 -12.54
C THR A 250 -6.15 1.14 -11.13
N ILE A 251 -5.51 0.19 -10.44
CA ILE A 251 -5.74 -0.10 -9.03
C ILE A 251 -4.50 0.28 -8.20
N LYS A 252 -4.69 0.55 -6.90
CA LYS A 252 -3.57 0.69 -5.96
C LYS A 252 -3.44 -0.54 -5.08
N ILE A 253 -2.20 -0.96 -4.89
CA ILE A 253 -1.82 -2.08 -4.03
C ILE A 253 -0.84 -1.59 -2.99
N ARG A 254 -1.08 -1.97 -1.74
CA ARG A 254 -0.13 -1.84 -0.65
C ARG A 254 0.61 -3.16 -0.46
N SER A 255 1.93 -3.11 -0.55
CA SER A 255 2.87 -4.17 -0.26
C SER A 255 3.47 -3.94 1.12
N SER A 256 3.12 -4.81 2.07
CA SER A 256 3.59 -4.74 3.45
C SER A 256 4.61 -5.85 3.71
N PHE A 257 5.78 -5.45 4.23
CA PHE A 257 6.81 -6.35 4.71
C PHE A 257 6.99 -6.13 6.19
N LYS A 258 6.69 -7.13 7.02
CA LYS A 258 6.88 -7.09 8.47
C LYS A 258 7.96 -8.09 8.84
N LEU A 259 8.97 -7.67 9.61
CA LEU A 259 9.98 -8.59 10.12
C LEU A 259 9.31 -9.74 10.88
N ALA A 260 9.71 -10.97 10.55
CA ALA A 260 9.22 -12.17 11.20
C ALA A 260 9.98 -12.37 12.53
N GLU A 261 9.24 -12.70 13.58
CA GLU A 261 9.76 -12.86 14.94
C GLU A 261 9.29 -14.21 15.49
N ASP A 262 10.10 -14.85 16.33
CA ASP A 262 9.66 -16.02 17.08
C ASP A 262 8.80 -15.56 18.26
N THR A 263 7.51 -15.86 18.19
CA THR A 263 6.51 -15.50 19.22
C THR A 263 6.39 -16.57 20.31
N GLY A 264 7.21 -17.63 20.23
CA GLY A 264 7.05 -18.80 21.09
C GLY A 264 5.77 -19.59 20.80
N TYR A 265 5.12 -19.40 19.65
CA TYR A 265 3.95 -20.19 19.26
C TYR A 265 4.28 -21.67 19.12
N ILE A 266 3.36 -22.54 19.57
CA ILE A 266 3.48 -23.99 19.38
C ILE A 266 2.60 -24.41 18.20
N THR A 267 3.27 -24.85 17.13
CA THR A 267 2.64 -25.40 15.92
C THR A 267 1.76 -26.61 16.25
N LYS A 268 0.57 -26.69 15.63
CA LYS A 268 -0.37 -27.79 15.85
C LYS A 268 -0.82 -28.44 14.55
N GLN A 269 -0.53 -29.72 14.42
CA GLN A 269 -0.95 -30.53 13.27
C GLN A 269 -2.48 -30.69 13.22
N TYR A 270 -3.01 -30.65 12.00
CA TYR A 270 -4.42 -30.68 11.66
C TYR A 270 -4.67 -31.54 10.42
N ASP A 271 -4.59 -32.85 10.63
CA ASP A 271 -4.78 -33.89 9.62
C ASP A 271 -6.19 -33.92 9.03
N ASN A 272 -6.38 -34.76 8.01
CA ASN A 272 -7.68 -34.94 7.34
C ASN A 272 -8.76 -35.55 8.24
N ASN A 273 -8.38 -36.36 9.24
CA ASN A 273 -9.33 -36.96 10.19
C ASN A 273 -9.92 -35.93 11.16
N ARG A 274 -9.13 -34.92 11.55
CA ARG A 274 -9.61 -33.77 12.31
C ARG A 274 -10.45 -32.86 11.43
N MET A 275 -9.97 -32.57 10.21
CA MET A 275 -10.67 -31.74 9.24
C MET A 275 -12.05 -32.29 8.86
N SER A 276 -12.19 -33.61 8.74
CA SER A 276 -13.48 -34.25 8.42
C SER A 276 -14.49 -34.18 9.57
N LYS A 277 -14.02 -34.07 10.82
CA LYS A 277 -14.86 -33.89 12.00
C LYS A 277 -15.24 -32.42 12.19
N PHE A 278 -14.25 -31.53 12.11
CA PHE A 278 -14.42 -30.09 12.25
C PHE A 278 -13.59 -29.37 11.19
N GLY A 279 -14.26 -28.60 10.32
CA GLY A 279 -13.57 -27.79 9.34
C GLY A 279 -12.77 -26.66 10.00
N TYR A 280 -11.56 -26.42 9.52
CA TYR A 280 -10.72 -25.31 9.98
C TYR A 280 -9.81 -24.82 8.85
N PHE A 281 -9.43 -23.53 8.88
CA PHE A 281 -8.38 -23.04 7.99
C PHE A 281 -7.03 -23.67 8.35
N ARG A 282 -6.31 -24.19 7.36
CA ARG A 282 -5.02 -24.85 7.58
C ARG A 282 -4.01 -24.46 6.53
N GLN A 283 -2.74 -24.40 6.91
CA GLN A 283 -1.63 -24.34 5.96
C GLN A 283 -1.26 -25.75 5.56
N THR A 284 -1.03 -25.93 4.26
CA THR A 284 -0.63 -27.21 3.67
C THR A 284 0.78 -27.04 3.12
N ASN A 285 1.72 -27.80 3.69
CA ASN A 285 3.12 -27.78 3.33
C ASN A 285 3.46 -29.09 2.62
N TYR A 286 3.62 -29.00 1.30
CA TYR A 286 3.98 -30.15 0.47
C TYR A 286 5.44 -30.50 0.65
N ALA A 287 5.72 -31.81 0.63
CA ALA A 287 7.07 -32.33 0.60
C ALA A 287 7.21 -33.32 -0.57
N TYR A 288 8.38 -33.30 -1.18
CA TYR A 288 8.76 -34.17 -2.27
C TYR A 288 9.43 -35.43 -1.74
N ASP A 289 8.99 -36.57 -2.26
CA ASP A 289 9.63 -37.86 -2.13
C ASP A 289 10.21 -38.29 -3.48
N ARG A 290 11.44 -38.82 -3.48
CA ARG A 290 12.11 -39.19 -4.74
C ARG A 290 11.42 -40.36 -5.46
N GLY A 291 10.82 -41.29 -4.71
CA GLY A 291 10.17 -42.47 -5.28
C GLY A 291 8.78 -42.19 -5.83
N ASN A 292 8.03 -41.32 -5.16
CA ASN A 292 6.60 -41.14 -5.40
C ASN A 292 6.18 -39.69 -5.73
N GLY A 293 7.13 -38.75 -5.78
CA GLY A 293 6.84 -37.33 -6.00
C GLY A 293 6.18 -36.67 -4.78
N THR A 294 5.19 -35.80 -5.01
CA THR A 294 4.40 -35.20 -3.92
C THR A 294 3.25 -36.13 -3.52
N ILE A 295 3.36 -36.77 -2.36
CA ILE A 295 2.30 -37.63 -1.81
C ILE A 295 1.65 -37.03 -0.56
N GLU A 296 0.40 -37.43 -0.36
CA GLU A 296 -0.44 -36.97 0.75
C GLU A 296 0.16 -37.26 2.13
N ASP A 297 0.77 -38.43 2.31
CA ASP A 297 1.36 -38.86 3.60
C ASP A 297 2.53 -37.99 4.05
N ASN A 298 3.27 -37.40 3.10
CA ASN A 298 4.40 -36.51 3.37
C ASN A 298 3.97 -35.04 3.50
N THR A 299 2.68 -34.73 3.31
CA THR A 299 2.16 -33.37 3.35
C THR A 299 1.83 -32.98 4.79
N SER A 300 2.58 -32.03 5.35
CA SER A 300 2.28 -31.49 6.68
C SER A 300 1.14 -30.49 6.61
N ARG A 301 0.21 -30.59 7.56
CA ARG A 301 -0.98 -29.73 7.63
C ARG A 301 -1.10 -29.15 9.01
N VAL A 302 -0.98 -27.84 9.10
CA VAL A 302 -0.99 -27.12 10.39
C VAL A 302 -2.18 -26.19 10.46
N ILE A 303 -2.81 -26.13 11.63
CA ILE A 303 -3.98 -25.28 11.85
C ILE A 303 -3.60 -23.80 11.81
N GLN A 304 -4.42 -22.96 11.17
CA GLN A 304 -4.27 -21.50 11.23
C GLN A 304 -4.87 -20.96 12.51
N ARG A 305 -4.09 -20.71 13.57
CA ARG A 305 -4.61 -20.40 14.91
C ARG A 305 -3.91 -19.19 15.52
N TRP A 306 -4.67 -18.33 16.18
CA TRP A 306 -4.14 -17.24 16.99
C TRP A 306 -3.28 -17.75 18.15
N ASN A 307 -2.10 -17.18 18.33
CA ASN A 307 -1.35 -17.28 19.58
C ASN A 307 -1.91 -16.27 20.59
N ILE A 308 -2.69 -16.75 21.54
CA ILE A 308 -3.33 -15.91 22.57
C ILE A 308 -2.46 -15.74 23.82
N TRP A 309 -1.24 -16.29 23.82
CA TRP A 309 -0.30 -16.22 24.93
C TRP A 309 0.90 -15.36 24.52
N GLU A 310 1.52 -14.67 25.48
CA GLU A 310 2.68 -13.81 25.20
C GLU A 310 3.88 -14.62 24.67
N ASN A 311 4.13 -15.80 25.24
CA ASN A 311 5.10 -16.78 24.76
C ASN A 311 4.66 -18.18 25.23
N GLU A 312 3.93 -18.93 24.39
CA GLU A 312 3.34 -20.23 24.74
C GLU A 312 4.43 -21.26 25.09
N ARG A 313 5.51 -21.31 24.31
CA ARG A 313 6.61 -22.28 24.43
C ARG A 313 7.31 -22.20 25.78
N GLU A 314 7.54 -21.01 26.31
CA GLU A 314 8.23 -20.83 27.59
C GLU A 314 7.33 -21.06 28.80
N CYS A 315 6.04 -20.73 28.69
CA CYS A 315 5.12 -20.75 29.83
C CYS A 315 4.33 -22.06 29.97
N VAL A 316 4.20 -22.85 28.91
CA VAL A 316 3.40 -24.08 28.91
C VAL A 316 4.04 -25.16 29.77
N GLN A 317 3.21 -25.90 30.50
CA GLN A 317 3.58 -27.03 31.34
C GLN A 317 2.71 -28.24 30.97
N PRO A 318 3.02 -28.96 29.86
CA PRO A 318 2.11 -29.94 29.26
C PRO A 318 1.68 -31.08 30.19
N GLN A 319 2.51 -31.40 31.19
CA GLN A 319 2.27 -32.47 32.15
C GLN A 319 1.27 -32.09 33.25
N LEU A 320 0.87 -30.82 33.36
CA LEU A 320 -0.09 -30.35 34.35
C LEU A 320 -1.49 -30.27 33.76
N SER A 321 -2.51 -30.53 34.59
CA SER A 321 -3.92 -30.36 34.21
C SER A 321 -4.21 -28.93 33.75
N LEU A 322 -3.68 -27.94 34.47
CA LEU A 322 -3.64 -26.54 34.07
C LEU A 322 -2.35 -26.22 33.33
N SER A 323 -2.22 -26.78 32.13
CA SER A 323 -1.03 -26.64 31.28
C SER A 323 -0.55 -25.20 31.02
N HIS A 324 -1.39 -24.18 31.22
CA HIS A 324 -1.05 -22.77 30.97
C HIS A 324 -1.14 -21.90 32.23
N ALA A 325 -1.01 -22.48 33.44
CA ALA A 325 -1.15 -21.76 34.70
C ALA A 325 -0.18 -20.57 34.89
N LYS A 326 0.98 -20.63 34.22
CA LYS A 326 2.01 -19.58 34.22
C LYS A 326 1.93 -18.63 33.01
N CYS A 327 1.07 -18.92 32.04
CA CYS A 327 0.96 -18.13 30.82
C CYS A 327 0.16 -16.86 31.04
N LYS A 328 0.61 -15.77 30.41
CA LYS A 328 -0.10 -14.49 30.33
C LYS A 328 -0.76 -14.33 28.97
N VAL A 329 -1.97 -13.79 28.97
CA VAL A 329 -2.72 -13.51 27.74
C VAL A 329 -2.08 -12.37 26.96
N LYS A 330 -1.88 -12.60 25.66
CA LYS A 330 -1.52 -11.58 24.67
C LYS A 330 -2.78 -10.90 24.15
N GLN A 331 -2.88 -9.58 24.34
CA GLN A 331 -3.98 -8.80 23.80
C GLN A 331 -3.78 -8.52 22.30
N ILE A 332 -4.86 -8.56 21.54
CA ILE A 332 -4.90 -8.42 20.08
C ILE A 332 -5.83 -7.25 19.76
N PRO A 333 -5.29 -6.06 19.46
CA PRO A 333 -6.11 -4.90 19.12
C PRO A 333 -6.70 -5.03 17.72
N TYR A 334 -7.96 -4.61 17.59
CA TYR A 334 -8.69 -4.45 16.33
C TYR A 334 -9.09 -2.99 16.16
N TYR A 335 -8.64 -2.40 15.07
CA TYR A 335 -8.83 -1.00 14.73
C TYR A 335 -9.99 -0.83 13.75
N ILE A 336 -10.68 0.30 13.84
CA ILE A 336 -11.53 0.79 12.77
C ILE A 336 -10.74 1.69 11.81
N ASN A 337 -11.32 2.05 10.67
CA ASN A 337 -10.78 3.09 9.79
C ASN A 337 -11.43 4.46 10.06
N GLU A 338 -10.84 5.51 9.51
CA GLU A 338 -11.33 6.90 9.66
C GLU A 338 -12.78 7.11 9.23
N GLN A 339 -13.26 6.32 8.27
CA GLN A 339 -14.59 6.45 7.67
C GLN A 339 -15.61 5.50 8.29
N PHE A 340 -15.27 4.85 9.41
CA PHE A 340 -16.15 3.90 10.07
C PHE A 340 -17.37 4.60 10.68
N PRO A 341 -18.61 4.13 10.42
CA PRO A 341 -19.83 4.77 10.93
C PRO A 341 -19.89 4.78 12.46
N GLU A 342 -20.29 5.90 13.05
CA GLU A 342 -20.32 6.08 14.51
C GLU A 342 -21.35 5.13 15.16
N GLU A 343 -22.50 4.98 14.51
CA GLU A 343 -23.62 4.12 14.92
C GLU A 343 -23.26 2.63 14.97
N LEU A 344 -22.20 2.20 14.26
CA LEU A 344 -21.76 0.80 14.24
C LEU A 344 -20.70 0.50 15.30
N LYS A 345 -20.15 1.51 16.01
CA LYS A 345 -19.08 1.28 16.99
C LYS A 345 -19.56 0.47 18.19
N GLU A 346 -20.75 0.75 18.70
CA GLU A 346 -21.32 -0.02 19.82
C GLU A 346 -21.57 -1.48 19.42
N ALA A 347 -22.15 -1.70 18.24
CA ALA A 347 -22.35 -3.04 17.70
C ALA A 347 -21.02 -3.80 17.53
N THR A 348 -19.99 -3.11 17.02
CA THR A 348 -18.64 -3.68 16.85
C THR A 348 -18.02 -4.06 18.20
N SER A 349 -18.14 -3.20 19.20
CA SER A 349 -17.68 -3.51 20.56
C SER A 349 -18.38 -4.76 21.11
N LYS A 350 -19.70 -4.88 20.93
CA LYS A 350 -20.47 -6.06 21.35
C LYS A 350 -20.01 -7.33 20.65
N VAL A 351 -19.70 -7.28 19.36
CA VAL A 351 -19.17 -8.44 18.60
C VAL A 351 -17.84 -8.91 19.19
N LEU A 352 -16.91 -8.00 19.47
CA LEU A 352 -15.63 -8.35 20.08
C LEU A 352 -15.79 -8.89 21.50
N ASP A 353 -16.75 -8.37 22.27
CA ASP A 353 -17.08 -8.90 23.58
C ASP A 353 -17.64 -10.33 23.51
N GLN A 354 -18.51 -10.62 22.53
CA GLN A 354 -19.02 -11.97 22.27
C GLN A 354 -17.89 -12.95 21.90
N TRP A 355 -16.91 -12.51 21.09
CA TRP A 355 -15.72 -13.32 20.81
C TRP A 355 -14.98 -13.63 22.11
N ASN A 356 -14.74 -12.62 22.94
CA ASN A 356 -14.03 -12.77 24.20
C ASN A 356 -14.71 -13.70 25.21
N VAL A 357 -16.03 -13.93 25.15
CA VAL A 357 -16.69 -14.93 26.02
C VAL A 357 -16.05 -16.32 25.86
N ASN A 358 -15.86 -16.76 24.62
CA ASN A 358 -15.27 -18.07 24.33
C ASN A 358 -13.78 -18.12 24.68
N PHE A 359 -13.04 -17.04 24.39
CA PHE A 359 -11.61 -16.97 24.69
C PHE A 359 -11.34 -16.87 26.19
N ALA A 360 -12.17 -16.15 26.96
CA ALA A 360 -12.09 -16.11 28.41
C ALA A 360 -12.31 -17.51 29.01
N ALA A 361 -13.29 -18.28 28.51
CA ALA A 361 -13.50 -19.66 28.94
C ALA A 361 -12.27 -20.56 28.66
N VAL A 362 -11.65 -20.41 27.48
CA VAL A 362 -10.40 -21.12 27.15
C VAL A 362 -9.27 -20.72 28.11
N VAL A 363 -9.07 -19.43 28.34
CA VAL A 363 -8.03 -18.92 29.24
C VAL A 363 -8.24 -19.44 30.67
N LYS A 364 -9.47 -19.38 31.17
CA LYS A 364 -9.84 -19.89 32.50
C LYS A 364 -9.60 -21.38 32.63
N SER A 365 -10.05 -22.17 31.64
CA SER A 365 -9.87 -23.64 31.65
C SER A 365 -8.41 -24.08 31.56
N ARG A 366 -7.56 -23.33 30.85
CA ARG A 366 -6.15 -23.69 30.64
C ARG A 366 -5.21 -23.17 31.71
N SER A 367 -5.51 -22.00 32.26
CA SER A 367 -4.65 -21.31 33.24
C SER A 367 -5.17 -21.34 34.68
N GLY A 368 -6.45 -21.67 34.89
CA GLY A 368 -7.14 -21.59 36.18
C GLY A 368 -7.52 -20.17 36.59
N LYS A 369 -7.15 -19.14 35.80
CA LYS A 369 -7.28 -17.72 36.14
C LYS A 369 -8.10 -16.99 35.10
N ASP A 370 -8.85 -15.99 35.56
CA ASP A 370 -9.41 -14.97 34.68
C ASP A 370 -8.30 -13.96 34.37
N GLN A 371 -8.20 -13.54 33.12
CA GLN A 371 -7.19 -12.59 32.66
C GLN A 371 -7.85 -11.50 31.79
N LYS A 372 -7.03 -10.61 31.24
CA LYS A 372 -7.48 -9.54 30.33
C LYS A 372 -8.19 -10.13 29.10
N LYS A 373 -9.05 -9.31 28.47
CA LYS A 373 -9.67 -9.62 27.17
C LYS A 373 -8.59 -9.89 26.12
N VAL A 374 -8.77 -10.96 25.35
CA VAL A 374 -7.88 -11.33 24.24
C VAL A 374 -8.03 -10.32 23.11
N PHE A 375 -9.24 -10.07 22.63
CA PHE A 375 -9.48 -9.06 21.60
C PHE A 375 -9.87 -7.72 22.23
N VAL A 376 -9.24 -6.64 21.77
CA VAL A 376 -9.51 -5.29 22.27
C VAL A 376 -9.98 -4.40 21.13
N PHE A 377 -11.11 -3.72 21.34
CA PHE A 377 -11.65 -2.78 20.38
C PHE A 377 -10.93 -1.43 20.46
N CYS A 378 -10.42 -0.94 19.34
CA CYS A 378 -9.85 0.40 19.20
C CYS A 378 -10.84 1.28 18.42
N PRO A 379 -11.64 2.12 19.13
CA PRO A 379 -12.82 2.79 18.57
C PRO A 379 -12.51 4.08 17.79
N ASN A 380 -11.25 4.47 17.69
CA ASN A 380 -10.84 5.64 16.93
C ASN A 380 -9.61 5.34 16.07
N ASN A 381 -9.60 5.94 14.89
CA ASN A 381 -8.47 5.98 13.99
C ASN A 381 -8.49 7.35 13.28
N PRO A 382 -7.54 8.27 13.54
CA PRO A 382 -6.40 8.12 14.44
C PRO A 382 -6.80 7.85 15.90
N VAL A 383 -5.93 7.14 16.62
CA VAL A 383 -6.08 6.85 18.06
C VAL A 383 -6.17 8.16 18.84
N LYS A 384 -7.09 8.23 19.81
CA LYS A 384 -7.34 9.41 20.65
C LYS A 384 -6.86 9.19 22.09
N SER A 385 -6.71 10.29 22.83
CA SER A 385 -6.54 10.23 24.29
C SER A 385 -7.80 9.61 24.91
N GLY A 386 -7.63 8.59 25.76
CA GLY A 386 -8.72 7.84 26.37
C GLY A 386 -9.04 6.50 25.68
N ASP A 387 -8.47 6.23 24.51
CA ASP A 387 -8.54 4.88 23.93
C ASP A 387 -7.76 3.87 24.79
N PRO A 388 -8.08 2.57 24.72
CA PRO A 388 -7.32 1.53 25.42
C PRO A 388 -5.82 1.63 25.11
N GLU A 389 -4.98 1.47 26.14
CA GLU A 389 -3.51 1.63 26.02
C GLU A 389 -2.90 0.78 24.89
N ILE A 390 -3.42 -0.43 24.69
CA ILE A 390 -2.96 -1.36 23.63
C ILE A 390 -3.22 -0.84 22.21
N CYS A 391 -4.13 0.13 22.03
CA CYS A 391 -4.38 0.75 20.73
C CYS A 391 -3.19 1.61 20.29
N GLY A 392 -2.33 2.03 21.21
CA GLY A 392 -1.11 2.80 20.93
C GLY A 392 -1.24 4.27 21.30
N LYS A 393 -0.26 5.07 20.85
CA LYS A 393 -0.18 6.50 21.20
C LYS A 393 -1.24 7.32 20.45
N PRO A 394 -1.78 8.39 21.07
CA PRO A 394 -2.64 9.34 20.36
C PRO A 394 -1.98 9.84 19.08
N GLY A 395 -2.76 9.90 17.99
CA GLY A 395 -2.30 10.25 16.65
C GLY A 395 -1.80 9.07 15.81
N LEU A 396 -1.64 7.87 16.36
CA LEU A 396 -1.39 6.67 15.56
C LEU A 396 -2.55 6.44 14.59
N ASN A 397 -2.23 6.27 13.30
CA ASN A 397 -3.24 6.15 12.24
C ASN A 397 -2.97 4.90 11.38
N PRO A 398 -3.42 3.71 11.82
CA PRO A 398 -3.28 2.47 11.07
C PRO A 398 -3.95 2.54 9.69
N GLN A 399 -3.29 1.98 8.68
CA GLN A 399 -3.79 1.96 7.29
C GLN A 399 -4.18 0.55 6.84
N ILE A 400 -5.13 0.47 5.91
CA ILE A 400 -5.52 -0.79 5.25
C ILE A 400 -4.31 -1.47 4.62
N GLY A 401 -4.16 -2.77 4.87
CA GLY A 401 -3.07 -3.60 4.33
C GLY A 401 -1.82 -3.65 5.19
N ASP A 402 -1.67 -2.77 6.20
CA ASP A 402 -0.56 -2.80 7.14
C ASP A 402 -0.62 -4.05 8.04
N LEU A 403 0.34 -4.97 7.87
CA LEU A 403 0.39 -6.25 8.58
C LEU A 403 0.52 -6.14 10.10
N ARG A 404 0.86 -4.96 10.64
CA ARG A 404 0.98 -4.75 12.08
C ARG A 404 -0.37 -4.56 12.78
N TYR A 405 -1.44 -4.28 12.02
CA TYR A 405 -2.75 -3.89 12.58
C TYR A 405 -3.87 -4.77 12.05
N ASN A 406 -4.74 -5.24 12.95
CA ASN A 406 -5.98 -5.94 12.61
C ASN A 406 -7.11 -4.93 12.45
N PHE A 407 -8.02 -5.15 11.51
CA PHE A 407 -9.11 -4.21 11.29
C PHE A 407 -10.50 -4.84 11.37
N VAL A 408 -11.44 -4.06 11.92
CA VAL A 408 -12.84 -4.08 11.47
C VAL A 408 -12.98 -2.88 10.54
N TYR A 409 -12.95 -3.12 9.24
CA TYR A 409 -12.76 -2.10 8.23
C TYR A 409 -14.07 -1.80 7.50
N TRP A 410 -14.50 -0.54 7.50
CA TRP A 410 -15.62 -0.09 6.68
C TRP A 410 -15.12 0.32 5.30
N VAL A 411 -15.67 -0.29 4.25
CA VAL A 411 -15.41 0.08 2.85
C VAL A 411 -16.56 0.99 2.38
N PRO A 412 -16.39 2.33 2.43
CA PRO A 412 -17.47 3.27 2.10
C PRO A 412 -17.69 3.41 0.59
N GLY A 413 -16.67 3.14 -0.22
CA GLY A 413 -16.74 3.30 -1.67
C GLY A 413 -17.56 2.19 -2.31
N PRO A 414 -18.39 2.51 -3.33
CA PRO A 414 -19.05 1.47 -4.11
C PRO A 414 -18.01 0.70 -4.92
N HIS A 415 -18.18 -0.61 -4.97
CA HIS A 415 -17.41 -1.50 -5.83
C HIS A 415 -18.36 -2.28 -6.71
N ARG A 416 -17.89 -2.65 -7.90
CA ARG A 416 -18.66 -3.53 -8.76
C ARG A 416 -18.64 -4.98 -8.26
N SER A 417 -17.44 -5.48 -7.98
CA SER A 417 -17.27 -6.70 -7.21
C SER A 417 -17.29 -6.32 -5.74
N SER A 418 -18.29 -6.78 -4.98
CA SER A 418 -18.41 -6.46 -3.56
C SER A 418 -18.95 -7.67 -2.81
N PRO A 419 -18.15 -8.31 -1.96
CA PRO A 419 -18.57 -9.55 -1.29
C PRO A 419 -19.50 -9.31 -0.09
N LEU A 420 -19.98 -8.08 0.14
CA LEU A 420 -20.74 -7.63 1.33
C LEU A 420 -19.97 -7.69 2.65
N GLY A 421 -19.25 -8.78 2.88
CA GLY A 421 -18.25 -8.94 3.92
C GLY A 421 -17.09 -9.81 3.45
N TYR A 422 -15.88 -9.52 3.93
CA TYR A 422 -14.69 -10.31 3.61
C TYR A 422 -13.75 -10.36 4.82
N GLY A 423 -13.38 -11.58 5.26
CA GLY A 423 -12.71 -11.81 6.54
C GLY A 423 -11.36 -12.54 6.44
N PRO A 424 -10.35 -12.02 5.73
CA PRO A 424 -9.09 -12.72 5.55
C PRO A 424 -8.22 -12.72 6.81
N SER A 425 -7.57 -13.85 7.07
CA SER A 425 -6.47 -13.99 8.04
C SER A 425 -5.12 -14.17 7.34
N ALA A 426 -4.08 -13.67 7.99
CA ALA A 426 -2.69 -13.86 7.64
C ALA A 426 -2.06 -14.77 8.71
N ALA A 427 -1.72 -15.98 8.26
CA ALA A 427 -1.05 -16.97 9.08
C ALA A 427 0.37 -17.23 8.56
N ASP A 428 1.32 -17.43 9.46
CA ASP A 428 2.67 -17.89 9.14
C ASP A 428 2.56 -19.14 8.24
N PRO A 429 3.18 -19.13 7.04
CA PRO A 429 3.05 -20.22 6.08
C PRO A 429 3.68 -21.54 6.56
N VAL A 430 4.54 -21.51 7.58
CA VAL A 430 5.21 -22.68 8.15
C VAL A 430 4.49 -23.17 9.41
N THR A 431 4.22 -22.27 10.37
CA THR A 431 3.70 -22.67 11.69
C THR A 431 2.18 -22.65 11.77
N GLY A 432 1.51 -21.89 10.90
CA GLY A 432 0.08 -21.62 10.98
C GLY A 432 -0.31 -20.62 12.07
N GLU A 433 0.64 -19.93 12.72
CA GLU A 433 0.29 -18.85 13.66
C GLU A 433 -0.42 -17.71 12.92
N VAL A 434 -1.64 -17.37 13.33
CA VAL A 434 -2.30 -16.14 12.86
C VAL A 434 -1.70 -14.96 13.62
N PHE A 435 -1.23 -13.96 12.87
CA PHE A 435 -0.66 -12.73 13.42
C PHE A 435 -1.35 -11.45 12.90
N ASN A 436 -2.15 -11.56 11.84
CA ASN A 436 -2.96 -10.48 11.30
C ASN A 436 -4.31 -11.03 10.81
N ALA A 437 -5.41 -10.31 11.02
CA ALA A 437 -6.69 -10.61 10.41
C ALA A 437 -7.54 -9.33 10.22
N ASN A 438 -8.42 -9.35 9.24
CA ASN A 438 -9.29 -8.22 8.93
C ASN A 438 -10.73 -8.70 8.75
N ALA A 439 -11.68 -7.83 9.07
CA ALA A 439 -13.10 -7.98 8.78
C ALA A 439 -13.56 -6.75 7.99
N PHE A 440 -13.64 -6.88 6.67
CA PHE A 440 -14.13 -5.84 5.77
C PHE A 440 -15.66 -5.88 5.70
N ILE A 441 -16.27 -4.71 5.82
CA ILE A 441 -17.72 -4.48 5.73
C ILE A 441 -17.96 -3.54 4.55
N TYR A 442 -18.67 -4.00 3.52
CA TYR A 442 -18.84 -3.24 2.28
C TYR A 442 -20.07 -2.34 2.34
N GLY A 443 -19.89 -1.21 3.00
CA GLY A 443 -20.95 -0.26 3.32
C GLY A 443 -21.81 0.18 2.15
N ALA A 444 -21.21 0.71 1.08
CA ALA A 444 -21.99 1.17 -0.07
C ALA A 444 -22.85 0.07 -0.72
N ALA A 445 -22.37 -1.18 -0.68
CA ALA A 445 -23.16 -2.31 -1.18
C ALA A 445 -24.31 -2.64 -0.20
N LEU A 446 -24.02 -2.70 1.10
CA LEU A 446 -25.01 -2.94 2.14
C LEU A 446 -26.10 -1.86 2.15
N ASP A 447 -25.74 -0.58 2.01
CA ASP A 447 -26.69 0.53 1.93
C ASP A 447 -27.61 0.36 0.73
N ARG A 448 -27.05 0.03 -0.45
CA ARG A 448 -27.83 -0.23 -1.66
C ARG A 448 -28.84 -1.36 -1.44
N TYR A 449 -28.41 -2.48 -0.85
CA TYR A 449 -29.31 -3.62 -0.58
C TYR A 449 -30.35 -3.28 0.49
N SER A 450 -29.98 -2.47 1.49
CA SER A 450 -30.90 -2.01 2.53
C SER A 450 -32.00 -1.14 1.95
N TYR A 451 -31.64 -0.12 1.16
CA TYR A 451 -32.63 0.73 0.45
C TYR A 451 -33.51 -0.09 -0.48
N TYR A 452 -32.92 -1.00 -1.25
CA TYR A 452 -33.67 -1.88 -2.14
C TYR A 452 -34.70 -2.73 -1.37
N ALA A 453 -34.29 -3.34 -0.25
CA ALA A 453 -35.19 -4.12 0.60
C ALA A 453 -36.29 -3.26 1.24
N THR A 454 -35.96 -2.06 1.74
CA THR A 454 -36.94 -1.11 2.28
C THR A 454 -37.96 -0.70 1.23
N ASP A 455 -37.52 -0.38 0.01
CA ASP A 455 -38.39 -0.01 -1.09
C ASP A 455 -39.31 -1.17 -1.49
N LEU A 456 -38.81 -2.41 -1.53
CA LEU A 456 -39.64 -3.60 -1.76
C LEU A 456 -40.70 -3.78 -0.67
N VAL A 457 -40.36 -3.62 0.60
CA VAL A 457 -41.33 -3.73 1.71
C VAL A 457 -42.39 -2.63 1.60
N ARG A 458 -41.99 -1.38 1.33
CA ARG A 458 -42.91 -0.27 1.11
C ARG A 458 -43.84 -0.52 -0.07
N LEU A 459 -43.34 -1.14 -1.15
CA LEU A 459 -44.16 -1.52 -2.30
C LEU A 459 -45.20 -2.57 -1.92
N VAL A 460 -44.79 -3.61 -1.19
CA VAL A 460 -45.68 -4.69 -0.74
C VAL A 460 -46.76 -4.16 0.21
N ASN A 461 -46.42 -3.19 1.06
CA ASN A 461 -47.36 -2.56 1.99
C ASN A 461 -48.29 -1.53 1.31
N GLY A 462 -48.02 -1.16 0.05
CA GLY A 462 -48.74 -0.09 -0.64
C GLY A 462 -48.32 1.33 -0.23
N ASP A 463 -47.22 1.48 0.51
CA ASP A 463 -46.67 2.77 0.93
C ASP A 463 -46.03 3.55 -0.24
N VAL A 464 -45.69 2.84 -1.33
CA VAL A 464 -45.20 3.40 -2.60
C VAL A 464 -45.79 2.62 -3.77
N GLU A 465 -46.13 3.32 -4.85
CA GLU A 465 -46.63 2.66 -6.06
C GLU A 465 -45.48 2.04 -6.85
N GLY A 466 -45.71 0.91 -7.52
CA GLY A 466 -44.68 0.23 -8.33
C GLY A 466 -44.09 1.14 -9.42
N GLN A 467 -44.86 2.09 -9.94
CA GLN A 467 -44.37 3.10 -10.87
C GLN A 467 -43.40 4.10 -10.21
N GLN A 468 -43.54 4.39 -8.92
CA GLN A 468 -42.62 5.29 -8.20
C GLN A 468 -41.24 4.65 -7.96
N LEU A 469 -41.18 3.31 -7.92
CA LEU A 469 -39.93 2.54 -7.81
C LEU A 469 -39.34 2.16 -9.18
N ALA A 470 -40.18 1.76 -10.14
CA ALA A 470 -39.77 1.38 -11.50
C ALA A 470 -39.43 2.60 -12.39
N ASN A 471 -40.16 3.71 -12.23
CA ASN A 471 -39.95 4.94 -12.99
C ASN A 471 -39.20 5.95 -12.15
N GLY A 472 -37.87 5.84 -12.18
CA GLY A 472 -36.98 6.66 -11.39
C GLY A 472 -37.22 8.15 -11.59
N GLN A 473 -37.66 8.86 -10.55
CA GLN A 473 -37.56 10.31 -10.50
C GLN A 473 -36.10 10.80 -10.61
N LYS A 474 -35.11 9.97 -10.21
CA LYS A 474 -33.68 10.22 -10.47
C LYS A 474 -33.30 10.01 -11.93
N LEU A 475 -33.86 8.99 -12.59
CA LEU A 475 -33.63 8.71 -14.01
C LEU A 475 -34.37 9.71 -14.90
N LEU A 476 -35.57 10.13 -14.52
CA LEU A 476 -36.35 11.21 -15.11
C LEU A 476 -35.69 12.56 -14.84
N LYS A 477 -35.08 12.83 -13.68
CA LYS A 477 -34.21 14.02 -13.50
C LYS A 477 -32.96 13.96 -14.36
N TYR A 478 -32.37 12.79 -14.57
CA TYR A 478 -31.24 12.61 -15.47
C TYR A 478 -31.67 12.79 -16.94
N PHE A 479 -32.79 12.21 -17.37
CA PHE A 479 -33.37 12.39 -18.70
C PHE A 479 -33.97 13.78 -18.89
N ASP A 480 -34.49 14.43 -17.86
CA ASP A 480 -34.92 15.83 -17.87
C ASP A 480 -33.72 16.74 -17.86
N ASN A 481 -32.61 16.41 -17.20
CA ASN A 481 -31.37 17.19 -17.28
C ASN A 481 -30.67 16.97 -18.62
N MET A 482 -30.72 15.77 -19.20
CA MET A 482 -30.24 15.46 -20.55
C MET A 482 -31.15 16.05 -21.62
N ASN A 483 -32.47 16.03 -21.43
CA ASN A 483 -33.43 16.71 -22.29
C ASN A 483 -33.32 18.20 -22.08
N LYS A 484 -33.09 18.72 -20.88
CA LYS A 484 -32.77 20.14 -20.66
C LYS A 484 -31.45 20.49 -21.31
N LEU A 485 -30.40 19.67 -21.24
CA LEU A 485 -29.14 19.91 -21.96
C LEU A 485 -29.35 19.89 -23.47
N LYS A 486 -30.04 18.88 -24.01
CA LYS A 486 -30.38 18.79 -25.43
C LYS A 486 -31.35 19.89 -25.87
N LEU A 487 -32.27 20.33 -25.03
CA LEU A 487 -33.19 21.44 -25.24
C LEU A 487 -32.49 22.77 -24.99
N THR A 488 -31.38 22.85 -24.26
CA THR A 488 -30.57 24.06 -24.09
C THR A 488 -29.62 24.17 -25.27
N GLU A 489 -29.06 23.07 -25.78
CA GLU A 489 -28.35 23.00 -27.06
C GLU A 489 -29.30 23.27 -28.22
N HIS A 490 -30.47 22.63 -28.28
CA HIS A 490 -31.49 22.91 -29.28
C HIS A 490 -32.07 24.31 -29.10
N ALA A 491 -32.42 24.80 -27.91
CA ALA A 491 -32.91 26.17 -27.73
C ALA A 491 -31.82 27.20 -28.04
N HIS A 492 -30.55 26.97 -27.71
CA HIS A 492 -29.47 27.84 -28.20
C HIS A 492 -29.42 27.86 -29.73
N THR A 493 -29.59 26.70 -30.38
CA THR A 493 -29.56 26.58 -31.85
C THR A 493 -30.84 27.13 -32.49
N HIS A 494 -32.00 26.92 -31.87
CA HIS A 494 -33.34 27.24 -32.40
C HIS A 494 -33.78 28.66 -32.05
N GLU A 495 -33.37 29.22 -30.92
CA GLU A 495 -33.57 30.63 -30.55
C GLU A 495 -32.64 31.52 -31.39
N GLN A 496 -31.41 31.08 -31.70
CA GLN A 496 -30.55 31.77 -32.69
C GLN A 496 -31.10 31.69 -34.12
N LEU A 497 -31.79 30.60 -34.50
CA LEU A 497 -32.47 30.46 -35.79
C LEU A 497 -33.83 31.21 -35.86
N LYS A 498 -34.63 31.22 -34.79
CA LYS A 498 -35.98 31.85 -34.75
C LYS A 498 -35.94 33.35 -34.52
N THR A 499 -34.99 33.87 -33.74
CA THR A 499 -34.87 35.34 -33.53
C THR A 499 -34.27 36.06 -34.73
N GLY A 500 -33.94 35.34 -35.81
CA GLY A 500 -33.37 35.92 -37.04
C GLY A 500 -32.01 36.58 -36.84
N LYS A 501 -31.36 36.37 -35.69
CA LYS A 501 -30.02 36.93 -35.43
C LYS A 501 -28.95 36.26 -36.30
N LEU A 502 -29.06 34.96 -36.60
CA LEU A 502 -28.11 34.31 -37.52
C LEU A 502 -28.30 34.75 -38.99
N THR A 503 -29.54 35.01 -39.43
CA THR A 503 -29.81 35.44 -40.82
C THR A 503 -29.50 36.92 -41.07
N LYS A 504 -29.65 37.79 -40.06
CA LYS A 504 -29.18 39.18 -40.15
C LYS A 504 -27.65 39.26 -40.21
N ASP A 505 -26.93 38.48 -39.41
CA ASP A 505 -25.46 38.51 -39.41
C ASP A 505 -24.83 37.80 -40.62
N LEU A 506 -25.45 36.76 -41.20
CA LEU A 506 -24.91 36.12 -42.41
C LEU A 506 -24.89 37.05 -43.64
N SER A 507 -25.85 37.97 -43.75
CA SER A 507 -25.88 38.95 -44.86
C SER A 507 -24.79 40.00 -44.71
N HIS A 508 -24.58 40.50 -43.50
CA HIS A 508 -23.53 41.47 -43.17
C HIS A 508 -22.12 40.84 -43.23
N LEU A 509 -21.96 39.59 -42.77
CA LEU A 509 -20.72 38.82 -42.86
C LEU A 509 -20.35 38.44 -44.30
N LYS A 510 -21.33 38.24 -45.19
CA LYS A 510 -21.07 38.07 -46.64
C LYS A 510 -20.56 39.36 -47.29
N VAL A 511 -21.13 40.51 -46.93
CA VAL A 511 -20.68 41.84 -47.43
C VAL A 511 -19.30 42.20 -46.87
N ILE A 512 -19.05 41.93 -45.59
CA ILE A 512 -17.74 42.09 -44.97
C ILE A 512 -16.74 41.13 -45.60
N GLY A 513 -17.08 39.85 -45.77
CA GLY A 513 -16.24 38.86 -46.42
C GLY A 513 -15.90 39.19 -47.88
N ALA A 514 -16.84 39.78 -48.62
CA ALA A 514 -16.59 40.28 -49.98
C ALA A 514 -15.64 41.49 -49.98
N ARG A 515 -15.87 42.49 -49.11
CA ARG A 515 -14.96 43.64 -48.93
C ARG A 515 -13.58 43.22 -48.44
N LEU A 516 -13.49 42.22 -47.56
CA LEU A 516 -12.22 41.72 -47.04
C LEU A 516 -11.44 40.96 -48.13
N LYS A 517 -12.13 40.14 -48.95
CA LYS A 517 -11.53 39.48 -50.12
C LYS A 517 -11.03 40.49 -51.15
N GLU A 518 -11.77 41.56 -51.39
CA GLU A 518 -11.36 42.65 -52.28
C GLU A 518 -10.15 43.41 -51.72
N LYS A 519 -10.13 43.71 -50.41
CA LYS A 519 -8.97 44.31 -49.74
C LYS A 519 -7.74 43.40 -49.72
N ILE A 520 -7.90 42.09 -49.58
CA ILE A 520 -6.80 41.11 -49.67
C ILE A 520 -6.29 41.03 -51.11
N ARG A 521 -7.18 41.03 -52.12
CA ARG A 521 -6.81 41.03 -53.54
C ARG A 521 -6.05 42.30 -53.96
N ASP A 522 -6.43 43.44 -53.39
CA ASP A 522 -5.78 44.73 -53.65
C ASP A 522 -4.56 45.00 -52.74
N GLY A 523 -4.11 44.02 -51.94
CA GLY A 523 -2.93 44.11 -51.08
C GLY A 523 -3.08 44.98 -49.82
N ARG A 524 -4.31 45.38 -49.47
CA ARG A 524 -4.62 46.28 -48.35
C ARG A 524 -4.93 45.55 -47.02
N ALA A 525 -4.91 44.21 -46.99
CA ALA A 525 -5.04 43.37 -45.79
C ALA A 525 -4.36 42.00 -45.97
N SER A 526 -3.82 41.39 -44.91
CA SER A 526 -3.18 40.05 -44.94
C SER A 526 -4.11 38.93 -44.42
N TYR A 527 -3.86 37.70 -44.86
CA TYR A 527 -4.71 36.53 -44.60
C TYR A 527 -4.83 36.18 -43.09
N ASP A 528 -3.80 36.47 -42.29
CA ASP A 528 -3.73 36.13 -40.86
C ASP A 528 -4.61 36.98 -39.94
N TRP A 529 -5.23 38.05 -40.45
CA TRP A 529 -6.12 38.89 -39.64
C TRP A 529 -7.47 38.21 -39.30
N VAL A 530 -7.80 37.12 -39.99
CA VAL A 530 -9.09 36.41 -39.85
C VAL A 530 -9.04 35.30 -38.79
N SER A 531 -7.86 34.75 -38.48
CA SER A 531 -7.72 33.61 -37.57
C SER A 531 -7.71 33.99 -36.08
N SER A 532 -7.35 35.23 -35.75
CA SER A 532 -7.09 35.65 -34.37
C SER A 532 -8.32 36.18 -33.60
N ASN A 533 -9.45 36.45 -34.28
CA ASN A 533 -10.64 37.04 -33.63
C ASN A 533 -11.93 36.20 -33.77
N LEU A 534 -11.85 34.95 -34.20
CA LEU A 534 -12.97 34.01 -34.16
C LEU A 534 -12.68 32.92 -33.10
N LYS A 535 -12.89 33.27 -31.83
CA LYS A 535 -13.16 32.28 -30.79
C LYS A 535 -14.67 31.99 -30.80
N LEU A 536 -15.03 30.76 -31.16
CA LEU A 536 -16.25 30.10 -30.71
C LEU A 536 -15.83 28.92 -29.83
#